data_AF-A0A7G6Z0K8-F1
#
_entry.id   AF-A0A7G6Z0K8-F1
#
_cell.length_a   1.000
_cell.length_b   1.000
_cell.length_c   1.000
_cell.angle_alpha   90.00
_cell.angle_beta   90.00
_cell.angle_gamma   90.00
#
_symmetry.space_group_name_H-M   'P 1'
#
loop_
_entity.id
_entity.type
_entity.pdbx_description
1 polymer ?
#
loop_
_entity_poly.entity_id
_entity_poly.type
_entity_poly.pdbx_seq_one_letter_code
_entity_poly.pdbx_strand_id
1 'polypeptide(L)'
;MRHDLPSPRLPRHRGVTLVAGQEEAALQHVADTLARPDSHRLAPGPDVHDAVDEVHRAVLDLARSGEPVDVAVQLRPGTPTRSTALLLGSLLDHDLGRPDGASLLQHVACVVSADDLADLVLRGTDDRFAAAEHVVELVEHATLVVLTDVGAVTEREHRLLAALLGVLAPTATVLPITSLTAGCLPTPGRASALSGSAGWMRALSDDAPDVVEGDPVSTVVYRDERPFHPERLAVALEQTFTPGPAGTVLRSRGFTQFATRADRVGSWSSVGQMLSLDPTSRPSWHPESPHGQQITFFGLDLDAGLVRRALDECLLTDAELLADPASWRDLVDPFPTWDDATGRPGHGHAH
;
A
#
# COMPACT_ATOMS: atom_id res chain seq x y z
N MET A 1 40.26 -16.68 -30.16
CA MET A 1 38.93 -17.20 -29.78
C MET A 1 38.19 -16.12 -29.02
N ARG A 2 37.28 -15.40 -29.68
CA ARG A 2 36.32 -14.53 -28.98
C ARG A 2 35.18 -15.44 -28.52
N HIS A 3 34.98 -15.54 -27.20
CA HIS A 3 33.80 -16.16 -26.65
C HIS A 3 32.64 -15.18 -26.85
N ASP A 4 31.77 -15.48 -27.82
CA ASP A 4 30.44 -14.90 -27.88
C ASP A 4 29.67 -15.44 -26.68
N LEU A 5 29.50 -14.60 -25.66
CA LEU A 5 28.49 -14.82 -24.63
C LEU A 5 27.12 -14.66 -25.29
N PRO A 6 26.18 -15.60 -25.11
CA PRO A 6 24.83 -15.42 -25.62
C PRO A 6 24.20 -14.20 -24.93
N SER A 7 23.86 -13.19 -25.72
CA SER A 7 23.01 -12.08 -25.27
C SER A 7 21.76 -12.67 -24.59
N PRO A 8 21.36 -12.20 -23.40
CA PRO A 8 20.15 -12.69 -22.76
C PRO A 8 18.99 -12.40 -23.72
N ARG A 9 18.38 -13.47 -24.24
CA ARG A 9 17.17 -13.34 -25.06
C ARG A 9 16.09 -12.77 -24.14
N LEU A 10 15.77 -11.48 -24.33
CA LEU A 10 14.63 -10.84 -23.71
C LEU A 10 13.39 -11.73 -23.93
N PRO A 11 12.55 -11.98 -22.91
CA PRO A 11 11.33 -12.77 -23.09
C PRO A 11 10.47 -12.15 -24.20
N ARG A 12 9.87 -13.02 -25.04
CA ARG A 12 9.11 -12.62 -26.24
C ARG A 12 7.89 -11.74 -25.94
N HIS A 13 7.45 -11.64 -24.69
CA HIS A 13 6.24 -10.91 -24.28
C HIS A 13 6.51 -10.13 -22.99
N ARG A 14 6.29 -8.81 -23.02
CA ARG A 14 6.49 -7.87 -21.91
C ARG A 14 5.28 -7.76 -20.98
N GLY A 15 4.16 -8.41 -21.30
CA GLY A 15 2.96 -8.43 -20.47
C GLY A 15 2.32 -7.05 -20.35
N VAL A 16 1.75 -6.75 -19.19
CA VAL A 16 1.08 -5.48 -18.90
C VAL A 16 1.91 -4.62 -17.95
N THR A 17 2.05 -3.34 -18.26
CA THR A 17 2.64 -2.31 -17.40
C THR A 17 1.59 -1.24 -17.11
N LEU A 18 1.21 -1.09 -15.84
CA LEU A 18 0.38 0.02 -15.39
C LEU A 18 1.26 1.23 -15.07
N VAL A 19 0.81 2.42 -15.46
CA VAL A 19 1.44 3.70 -15.13
C VAL A 19 0.41 4.57 -14.43
N ALA A 20 0.71 5.00 -13.21
CA ALA A 20 -0.22 5.73 -12.34
C ALA A 20 0.48 6.87 -11.59
N GLY A 21 -0.27 7.89 -11.18
CA GLY A 21 0.26 9.09 -10.52
C GLY A 21 -0.71 10.26 -10.60
N GLN A 22 -0.24 11.46 -10.27
CA GLN A 22 -1.09 12.66 -10.17
C GLN A 22 -1.04 13.56 -11.40
N GLU A 23 0.11 13.63 -12.08
CA GLU A 23 0.33 14.56 -13.18
C GLU A 23 0.19 13.90 -14.55
N GLU A 24 -0.87 14.22 -15.28
CA GLU A 24 -1.19 13.57 -16.57
C GLU A 24 -0.07 13.70 -17.61
N ALA A 25 0.62 14.85 -17.67
CA ALA A 25 1.74 15.06 -18.59
C ALA A 25 2.95 14.16 -18.26
N ALA A 26 3.27 14.02 -16.97
CA ALA A 26 4.35 13.14 -16.53
C ALA A 26 3.98 11.67 -16.76
N LEU A 27 2.72 11.28 -16.51
CA LEU A 27 2.21 9.93 -16.79
C LEU A 27 2.35 9.56 -18.26
N GLN A 28 1.94 10.45 -19.16
CA GLN A 28 2.07 10.24 -20.59
C GLN A 28 3.54 10.04 -20.99
N HIS A 29 4.44 10.89 -20.50
CA HIS A 29 5.87 10.76 -20.77
C HIS A 29 6.46 9.42 -20.28
N VAL A 30 6.08 9.00 -19.08
CA VAL A 30 6.54 7.73 -18.50
C VAL A 30 5.97 6.54 -19.28
N ALA A 31 4.67 6.54 -19.60
CA ALA A 31 4.05 5.52 -20.43
C ALA A 31 4.70 5.44 -21.82
N ASP A 32 5.03 6.58 -22.44
CA ASP A 32 5.73 6.67 -23.71
C ASP A 32 7.14 6.10 -23.67
N THR A 33 7.88 6.39 -22.60
CA THR A 33 9.25 5.92 -22.41
C THR A 33 9.33 4.43 -22.09
N LEU A 34 8.37 3.89 -21.33
CA LEU A 34 8.36 2.49 -20.91
C LEU A 34 7.87 1.53 -22.01
N ALA A 35 6.93 1.98 -22.84
CA ALA A 35 6.44 1.20 -23.98
C ALA A 35 7.40 1.26 -25.18
N ARG A 36 7.46 0.16 -25.91
CA ARG A 36 8.14 0.06 -27.20
C ARG A 36 7.31 0.72 -28.30
N PRO A 37 7.89 0.97 -29.49
CA PRO A 37 7.16 1.51 -30.63
C PRO A 37 5.96 0.64 -31.07
N ASP A 38 6.02 -0.66 -30.81
CA ASP A 38 5.00 -1.66 -31.13
C ASP A 38 4.11 -2.05 -29.94
N SER A 39 4.34 -1.50 -28.74
CA SER A 39 3.47 -1.80 -27.59
C SER A 39 2.08 -1.18 -27.78
N HIS A 40 1.05 -1.91 -27.35
CA HIS A 40 -0.31 -1.39 -27.29
C HIS A 40 -0.42 -0.39 -26.13
N ARG A 41 -1.09 0.74 -26.37
CA ARG A 41 -1.27 1.81 -25.39
C ARG A 41 -2.75 1.96 -25.08
N LEU A 42 -3.10 1.90 -23.80
CA LEU A 42 -4.47 2.07 -23.32
C LEU A 42 -4.51 3.18 -22.26
N ALA A 43 -5.59 3.93 -22.24
CA ALA A 43 -5.85 4.97 -21.25
C ALA A 43 -7.32 4.92 -20.83
N PRO A 44 -7.71 3.87 -20.08
CA PRO A 44 -9.11 3.63 -19.72
C PRO A 44 -9.70 4.76 -18.86
N GLY A 45 -11.01 4.71 -18.66
CA GLY A 45 -11.71 5.58 -17.72
C GLY A 45 -11.23 5.43 -16.27
N PRO A 46 -11.64 6.33 -15.35
CA PRO A 46 -11.17 6.30 -13.97
C PRO A 46 -11.81 5.21 -13.10
N ASP A 47 -12.94 4.64 -13.53
CA ASP A 47 -13.62 3.56 -12.81
C ASP A 47 -12.78 2.27 -12.83
N VAL A 48 -12.65 1.63 -11.67
CA VAL A 48 -11.80 0.46 -11.49
C VAL A 48 -12.27 -0.72 -12.32
N HIS A 49 -13.57 -1.03 -12.33
CA HIS A 49 -14.10 -2.21 -13.01
C HIS A 49 -14.06 -2.00 -14.52
N ASP A 50 -14.48 -0.83 -14.99
CA ASP A 50 -14.43 -0.51 -16.42
C ASP A 50 -13.00 -0.53 -16.95
N ALA A 51 -12.04 0.03 -16.20
CA ALA A 51 -10.63 0.03 -16.60
C ALA A 51 -10.04 -1.38 -16.64
N VAL A 52 -10.35 -2.20 -15.63
CA VAL A 52 -9.93 -3.62 -15.59
C VAL A 52 -10.52 -4.37 -16.77
N ASP A 53 -11.81 -4.23 -17.05
CA ASP A 53 -12.50 -4.91 -18.15
C ASP A 53 -11.97 -4.49 -19.52
N GLU A 54 -11.68 -3.19 -19.72
CA GLU A 54 -11.09 -2.66 -20.95
C GLU A 54 -9.71 -3.27 -21.22
N VAL A 55 -8.81 -3.21 -20.24
CA VAL A 55 -7.46 -3.73 -20.37
C VAL A 55 -7.49 -5.25 -20.54
N HIS A 56 -8.30 -5.95 -19.74
CA HIS A 56 -8.42 -7.40 -19.78
C HIS A 56 -8.86 -7.88 -21.17
N ARG A 57 -9.90 -7.26 -21.74
CA ARG A 57 -10.40 -7.60 -23.08
C ARG A 57 -9.35 -7.38 -24.16
N ALA A 58 -8.64 -6.24 -24.12
CA ALA A 58 -7.59 -5.95 -25.08
C ALA A 58 -6.46 -7.01 -25.02
N VAL A 59 -6.05 -7.43 -23.83
CA VAL A 59 -5.04 -8.47 -23.66
C VAL A 59 -5.53 -9.83 -24.16
N LEU A 60 -6.79 -10.20 -23.91
CA LEU A 60 -7.39 -11.43 -24.43
C LEU A 60 -7.43 -11.45 -25.96
N ASP A 61 -7.77 -10.33 -26.59
CA ASP A 61 -7.84 -10.23 -28.05
C ASP A 61 -6.46 -10.41 -28.69
N LEU A 62 -5.41 -9.79 -28.11
CA LEU A 62 -4.01 -10.00 -28.55
C LEU A 62 -3.57 -11.45 -28.39
N ALA A 63 -3.89 -12.05 -27.24
CA ALA A 63 -3.56 -13.46 -26.99
C ALA A 63 -4.24 -14.39 -28.00
N ARG A 64 -5.50 -14.12 -28.37
CA ARG A 64 -6.26 -14.90 -29.36
C ARG A 64 -5.77 -14.71 -30.78
N SER A 65 -5.27 -13.53 -31.14
CA SER A 65 -4.67 -13.29 -32.46
C SER A 65 -3.26 -13.87 -32.61
N GLY A 66 -2.66 -14.34 -31.51
CA GLY A 66 -1.29 -14.84 -31.46
C GLY A 66 -0.24 -13.72 -31.47
N GLU A 67 -0.68 -12.46 -31.29
CA GLU A 67 0.20 -11.31 -31.14
C GLU A 67 0.89 -11.29 -29.78
N PRO A 68 2.09 -10.68 -29.70
CA PRO A 68 2.77 -10.58 -28.43
C PRO A 68 2.05 -9.63 -27.47
N VAL A 69 1.74 -10.11 -26.26
CA VAL A 69 1.21 -9.24 -25.21
C VAL A 69 2.31 -8.30 -24.71
N ASP A 70 2.17 -7.03 -25.07
CA ASP A 70 2.96 -5.89 -24.60
C ASP A 70 2.05 -4.66 -24.54
N VAL A 71 1.50 -4.38 -23.35
CA VAL A 71 0.48 -3.35 -23.14
C VAL A 71 0.94 -2.36 -22.07
N ALA A 72 1.03 -1.09 -22.42
CA ALA A 72 1.21 0.00 -21.47
C ALA A 72 -0.15 0.67 -21.20
N VAL A 73 -0.53 0.73 -19.93
CA VAL A 73 -1.81 1.29 -19.50
C VAL A 73 -1.54 2.53 -18.65
N GLN A 74 -2.01 3.67 -19.11
CA GLN A 74 -2.00 4.89 -18.33
C GLN A 74 -3.32 4.99 -17.56
N LEU A 75 -3.26 4.85 -16.24
CA LEU A 75 -4.41 5.09 -15.38
C LEU A 75 -4.65 6.60 -15.24
N ARG A 76 -5.92 6.99 -15.13
CA ARG A 76 -6.27 8.39 -14.87
C ARG A 76 -5.86 8.77 -13.44
N PRO A 77 -5.47 10.03 -13.20
CA PRO A 77 -5.25 10.51 -11.84
C PRO A 77 -6.46 10.25 -10.95
N GLY A 78 -6.22 9.77 -9.74
CA GLY A 78 -7.27 9.38 -8.77
C GLY A 78 -7.82 7.97 -8.94
N THR A 79 -7.49 7.23 -10.01
CA THR A 79 -7.87 5.80 -10.11
C THR A 79 -7.19 4.97 -8.99
N PRO A 80 -7.95 4.17 -8.22
CA PRO A 80 -7.41 3.29 -7.17
C PRO A 80 -6.43 2.24 -7.69
N THR A 81 -5.17 2.63 -7.83
CA THR A 81 -4.14 1.87 -8.55
C THR A 81 -3.92 0.47 -7.98
N ARG A 82 -3.92 0.33 -6.65
CA ARG A 82 -3.79 -0.96 -5.97
C ARG A 82 -4.93 -1.90 -6.37
N SER A 83 -6.18 -1.44 -6.25
CA SER A 83 -7.36 -2.25 -6.57
C SER A 83 -7.38 -2.63 -8.05
N THR A 84 -7.11 -1.69 -8.95
CA THR A 84 -6.99 -1.95 -10.39
C THR A 84 -5.91 -2.99 -10.68
N ALA A 85 -4.72 -2.85 -10.09
CA ALA A 85 -3.61 -3.78 -10.31
C ALA A 85 -3.91 -5.19 -9.80
N LEU A 86 -4.48 -5.32 -8.59
CA LEU A 86 -4.80 -6.63 -8.00
C LEU A 86 -5.93 -7.35 -8.76
N LEU A 87 -7.00 -6.63 -9.12
CA LEU A 87 -8.11 -7.21 -9.89
C LEU A 87 -7.65 -7.62 -11.29
N LEU A 88 -6.93 -6.74 -12.00
CA LEU A 88 -6.41 -7.04 -13.33
C LEU A 88 -5.43 -8.22 -13.28
N GLY A 89 -4.49 -8.23 -12.33
CA GLY A 89 -3.53 -9.32 -12.15
C GLY A 89 -4.24 -10.65 -11.92
N SER A 90 -5.22 -10.68 -11.02
CA SER A 90 -5.99 -11.90 -10.72
C SER A 90 -6.77 -12.42 -11.93
N LEU A 91 -7.40 -11.54 -12.72
CA LEU A 91 -8.15 -11.94 -13.92
C LEU A 91 -7.22 -12.48 -15.00
N LEU A 92 -6.12 -11.78 -15.27
CA LEU A 92 -5.14 -12.19 -16.27
C LEU A 92 -4.49 -13.53 -15.91
N ASP A 93 -4.17 -13.75 -14.64
CA ASP A 93 -3.57 -15.00 -14.18
C ASP A 93 -4.57 -16.16 -14.26
N HIS A 94 -5.86 -15.90 -14.00
CA HIS A 94 -6.93 -16.89 -14.13
C HIS A 94 -7.16 -17.32 -15.59
N ASP A 95 -7.30 -16.35 -16.51
CA ASP A 95 -7.73 -16.61 -17.89
C ASP A 95 -6.57 -16.98 -18.83
N LEU A 96 -5.38 -16.43 -18.58
CA LEU A 96 -4.24 -16.50 -19.52
C LEU A 96 -2.93 -16.96 -18.88
N GLY A 97 -2.91 -17.25 -17.57
CA GLY A 97 -1.71 -17.52 -16.77
C GLY A 97 -0.58 -18.23 -17.52
N ARG A 98 0.66 -17.79 -17.30
CA ARG A 98 1.79 -18.28 -18.10
C ARG A 98 2.22 -19.69 -17.69
N PRO A 99 2.75 -20.52 -18.61
CA PRO A 99 3.18 -21.89 -18.28
C PRO A 99 4.30 -21.97 -17.23
N ASP A 100 5.07 -20.91 -17.07
CA ASP A 100 6.13 -20.75 -16.07
C ASP A 100 5.61 -20.20 -14.72
N GLY A 101 4.30 -19.96 -14.61
CA GLY A 101 3.67 -19.36 -13.44
C GLY A 101 3.92 -17.85 -13.29
N ALA A 102 4.53 -17.20 -14.28
CA ALA A 102 4.74 -15.75 -14.24
C ALA A 102 3.43 -15.01 -14.50
N SER A 103 3.14 -13.98 -13.69
CA SER A 103 1.97 -13.12 -13.92
C SER A 103 2.09 -12.37 -15.24
N LEU A 104 0.97 -12.06 -15.90
CA LEU A 104 0.98 -11.19 -17.09
C LEU A 104 1.10 -9.71 -16.73
N LEU A 105 0.57 -9.29 -15.59
CA LEU A 105 0.89 -7.99 -15.03
C LEU A 105 2.35 -8.03 -14.56
N GLN A 106 3.23 -7.25 -15.20
CA GLN A 106 4.65 -7.24 -14.88
C GLN A 106 5.03 -6.09 -13.96
N HIS A 107 4.44 -4.92 -14.20
CA HIS A 107 4.87 -3.68 -13.57
C HIS A 107 3.70 -2.76 -13.20
N VAL A 108 3.88 -2.09 -12.06
CA VAL A 108 3.09 -0.94 -11.63
C VAL A 108 4.10 0.19 -11.41
N ALA A 109 4.17 1.09 -12.38
CA ALA A 109 5.03 2.25 -12.38
C ALA A 109 4.27 3.45 -11.82
N CYS A 110 4.74 3.97 -10.69
CA CYS A 110 4.12 5.10 -10.02
C CYS A 110 4.96 6.36 -10.22
N VAL A 111 4.32 7.43 -10.68
CA VAL A 111 4.95 8.73 -10.93
C VAL A 111 4.51 9.69 -9.83
N VAL A 112 5.48 10.20 -9.07
CA VAL A 112 5.22 11.09 -7.93
C VAL A 112 6.23 12.24 -7.92
N SER A 113 5.79 13.44 -7.55
CA SER A 113 6.69 14.57 -7.34
C SER A 113 7.44 14.41 -6.03
N ALA A 114 8.76 14.61 -6.06
CA ALA A 114 9.58 14.58 -4.86
C ALA A 114 9.20 15.71 -3.90
N ASP A 115 8.85 16.90 -4.42
CA ASP A 115 8.45 18.03 -3.58
C ASP A 115 7.07 17.79 -2.95
N ASP A 116 6.09 17.31 -3.72
CA ASP A 116 4.79 16.96 -3.15
C ASP A 116 4.90 15.85 -2.09
N LEU A 117 5.72 14.82 -2.35
CA LEU A 117 5.91 13.74 -1.38
C LEU A 117 6.59 14.27 -0.10
N ALA A 118 7.57 15.17 -0.23
CA ALA A 118 8.20 15.81 0.93
C ALA A 118 7.21 16.72 1.68
N ASP A 119 6.41 17.50 0.97
CA ASP A 119 5.39 18.39 1.55
C ASP A 119 4.36 17.59 2.36
N LEU A 120 3.80 16.56 1.74
CA LEU A 120 2.74 15.75 2.32
C LEU A 120 3.20 14.89 3.51
N VAL A 121 4.42 14.34 3.47
CA VAL A 121 4.86 13.33 4.45
C VAL A 121 5.92 13.84 5.42
N LEU A 122 6.84 14.70 4.98
CA LEU A 122 7.95 15.16 5.82
C LEU A 122 7.70 16.52 6.47
N ARG A 123 7.08 17.45 5.73
CA ARG A 123 6.79 18.81 6.23
C ARG A 123 5.49 18.85 7.04
N GLY A 124 4.54 17.99 6.69
CA GLY A 124 3.27 17.80 7.41
C GLY A 124 2.30 18.94 7.15
N THR A 125 1.13 18.62 6.58
CA THR A 125 0.07 19.61 6.31
C THR A 125 -1.27 19.09 6.80
N ASP A 126 -1.88 19.80 7.75
CA ASP A 126 -3.11 19.39 8.44
C ASP A 126 -4.34 19.25 7.52
N ASP A 127 -4.32 19.86 6.33
CA ASP A 127 -5.47 19.90 5.42
C ASP A 127 -5.32 19.00 4.16
N ARG A 128 -4.29 18.14 4.09
CA ARG A 128 -4.02 17.32 2.89
C ARG A 128 -3.94 15.82 3.15
N PHE A 129 -4.62 15.30 4.18
CA PHE A 129 -4.60 13.87 4.53
C PHE A 129 -4.88 12.96 3.33
N ALA A 130 -6.00 13.19 2.63
CA ALA A 130 -6.42 12.34 1.51
C ALA A 130 -5.38 12.33 0.37
N ALA A 131 -4.69 13.45 0.14
CA ALA A 131 -3.60 13.51 -0.84
C ALA A 131 -2.36 12.76 -0.34
N ALA A 132 -1.99 12.91 0.93
CA ALA A 132 -0.86 12.22 1.54
C ALA A 132 -1.06 10.70 1.54
N GLU A 133 -2.24 10.23 1.97
CA GLU A 133 -2.62 8.82 1.94
C GLU A 133 -2.59 8.28 0.51
N HIS A 134 -3.20 8.98 -0.44
CA HIS A 134 -3.23 8.53 -1.82
C HIS A 134 -1.82 8.42 -2.45
N VAL A 135 -0.94 9.39 -2.20
CA VAL A 135 0.44 9.35 -2.71
C VAL A 135 1.25 8.23 -2.06
N VAL A 136 1.10 8.00 -0.75
CA VAL A 136 1.78 6.90 -0.07
C VAL A 136 1.26 5.53 -0.55
N GLU A 137 -0.05 5.41 -0.75
CA GLU A 137 -0.66 4.20 -1.30
C GLU A 137 -0.17 3.84 -2.70
N LEU A 138 0.05 4.86 -3.54
CA LEU A 138 0.65 4.66 -4.86
C LEU A 138 2.03 4.01 -4.75
N VAL A 139 2.90 4.53 -3.88
CA VAL A 139 4.28 4.01 -3.80
C VAL A 139 4.39 2.65 -3.12
N GLU A 140 3.55 2.34 -2.12
CA GLU A 140 3.59 1.08 -1.35
C GLU A 140 3.49 -0.17 -2.24
N HIS A 141 2.77 -0.09 -3.36
CA HIS A 141 2.57 -1.19 -4.29
C HIS A 141 3.33 -1.02 -5.62
N ALA A 142 4.21 -0.04 -5.72
CA ALA A 142 4.98 0.19 -6.93
C ALA A 142 6.03 -0.92 -7.14
N THR A 143 6.27 -1.28 -8.40
CA THR A 143 7.49 -2.00 -8.81
C THR A 143 8.55 -1.03 -9.35
N LEU A 144 8.12 0.17 -9.77
CA LEU A 144 8.96 1.28 -10.19
C LEU A 144 8.35 2.58 -9.64
N VAL A 145 9.13 3.38 -8.93
CA VAL A 145 8.78 4.75 -8.52
C VAL A 145 9.62 5.72 -9.35
N VAL A 146 8.95 6.57 -10.12
CA VAL A 146 9.56 7.62 -10.93
C VAL A 146 9.34 8.96 -10.24
N LEU A 147 10.43 9.62 -9.84
CA LEU A 147 10.39 10.91 -9.15
C LEU A 147 10.48 12.08 -10.13
N THR A 148 9.49 12.98 -10.11
CA THR A 148 9.60 14.32 -10.71
C THR A 148 10.14 15.32 -9.68
N ASP A 149 10.52 16.52 -10.15
CA ASP A 149 10.90 17.67 -9.32
C ASP A 149 11.95 17.39 -8.23
N VAL A 150 12.85 16.44 -8.48
CA VAL A 150 13.92 16.06 -7.54
C VAL A 150 14.83 17.25 -7.19
N GLY A 151 14.91 18.25 -8.06
CA GLY A 151 15.66 19.49 -7.80
C GLY A 151 14.98 20.49 -6.88
N ALA A 152 13.70 20.29 -6.53
CA ALA A 152 12.95 21.17 -5.63
C ALA A 152 13.12 20.80 -4.14
N VAL A 153 13.61 19.60 -3.85
CA VAL A 153 13.87 19.14 -2.48
C VAL A 153 15.32 19.38 -2.04
N THR A 154 15.50 19.64 -0.76
CA THR A 154 16.84 19.75 -0.16
C THR A 154 17.54 18.39 -0.12
N GLU A 155 18.87 18.40 -0.04
CA GLU A 155 19.68 17.20 0.10
C GLU A 155 19.32 16.37 1.37
N ARG A 156 18.84 17.03 2.43
CA ARG A 156 18.31 16.34 3.62
C ARG A 156 16.99 15.64 3.31
N GLU A 157 16.05 16.33 2.66
CA GLU A 157 14.75 15.76 2.27
C GLU A 157 14.94 14.62 1.28
N HIS A 158 15.86 14.75 0.31
CA HIS A 158 16.18 13.68 -0.63
C HIS A 158 16.61 12.39 0.10
N ARG A 159 17.50 12.48 1.09
CA ARG A 159 17.89 11.31 1.91
C ARG A 159 16.74 10.73 2.72
N LEU A 160 15.90 11.58 3.31
CA LEU A 160 14.72 11.15 4.06
C LEU A 160 13.71 10.43 3.15
N LEU A 161 13.42 10.98 1.97
CA LEU A 161 12.55 10.37 0.97
C LEU A 161 13.11 9.05 0.47
N ALA A 162 14.42 8.97 0.20
CA ALA A 162 15.04 7.72 -0.24
C ALA A 162 14.91 6.62 0.82
N ALA A 163 15.16 6.93 2.10
CA ALA A 163 14.98 5.98 3.18
C ALA A 163 13.51 5.58 3.40
N LEU A 164 12.60 6.56 3.34
CA LEU A 164 11.16 6.31 3.45
C LEU A 164 10.66 5.41 2.31
N LEU A 165 10.98 5.72 1.05
CA LEU A 165 10.62 4.88 -0.10
C LEU A 165 11.24 3.49 -0.01
N GLY A 166 12.45 3.38 0.55
CA GLY A 166 13.12 2.11 0.81
C GLY A 166 12.36 1.22 1.80
N VAL A 167 11.73 1.81 2.84
CA VAL A 167 10.91 1.04 3.78
C VAL A 167 9.47 0.83 3.29
N LEU A 168 8.88 1.76 2.56
CA LEU A 168 7.50 1.64 2.05
C LEU A 168 7.38 0.68 0.87
N ALA A 169 8.35 0.73 -0.04
CA ALA A 169 8.35 0.00 -1.30
C ALA A 169 9.69 -0.74 -1.52
N PRO A 170 10.08 -1.67 -0.62
CA PRO A 170 11.43 -2.24 -0.58
C PRO A 170 11.83 -3.04 -1.83
N THR A 171 10.86 -3.45 -2.65
CA THR A 171 11.11 -4.16 -3.91
C THR A 171 11.08 -3.24 -5.14
N ALA A 172 10.69 -1.98 -4.97
CA ALA A 172 10.56 -1.03 -6.06
C ALA A 172 11.94 -0.54 -6.50
N THR A 173 12.08 -0.30 -7.80
CA THR A 173 13.19 0.53 -8.30
C THR A 173 12.78 1.99 -8.17
N VAL A 174 13.61 2.84 -7.57
CA VAL A 174 13.33 4.28 -7.43
C VAL A 174 14.32 5.06 -8.28
N LEU A 175 13.83 5.94 -9.15
CA LEU A 175 14.70 6.75 -10.02
C LEU A 175 14.07 8.11 -10.37
N PRO A 176 14.88 9.14 -10.66
CA PRO A 176 14.38 10.41 -11.18
C PRO A 176 13.91 10.25 -12.63
N ILE A 177 12.88 11.00 -13.04
CA ILE A 177 12.31 10.95 -14.40
C ILE A 177 13.36 11.19 -15.49
N THR A 178 14.39 11.98 -15.21
CA THR A 178 15.50 12.27 -16.13
C THR A 178 16.41 11.07 -16.40
N SER A 179 16.38 10.06 -15.54
CA SER A 179 17.13 8.80 -15.71
C SER A 179 16.25 7.67 -16.26
N LEU A 180 14.97 7.95 -16.54
CA LEU A 180 14.04 6.93 -17.02
C LEU A 180 14.41 6.48 -18.44
N THR A 181 14.53 5.18 -18.62
CA THR A 181 14.66 4.55 -19.93
C THR A 181 13.83 3.28 -19.98
N ALA A 182 13.53 2.78 -21.20
CA ALA A 182 12.84 1.50 -21.38
C ALA A 182 13.57 0.30 -20.72
N GLY A 183 14.88 0.43 -20.45
CA GLY A 183 15.71 -0.59 -19.78
C GLY A 183 15.65 -0.55 -18.25
N CYS A 184 15.02 0.48 -17.67
CA CYS A 184 14.91 0.64 -16.21
C CYS A 184 13.80 -0.22 -15.59
N LEU A 185 12.96 -0.87 -16.40
CA LEU A 185 11.99 -1.83 -15.88
C LEU A 185 12.74 -2.96 -15.16
N PRO A 186 12.41 -3.24 -13.88
CA PRO A 186 13.05 -4.31 -13.14
C PRO A 186 12.73 -5.68 -13.76
N THR A 187 13.34 -6.75 -13.24
CA THR A 187 13.07 -8.11 -13.74
C THR A 187 11.56 -8.40 -13.75
N PRO A 188 11.01 -8.89 -14.89
CA PRO A 188 9.59 -9.28 -15.00
C PRO A 188 9.16 -10.24 -13.89
N GLY A 189 7.88 -10.22 -13.53
CA GLY A 189 7.28 -11.06 -12.50
C GLY A 189 7.27 -10.44 -11.10
N ARG A 190 7.82 -9.24 -10.89
CA ARG A 190 7.70 -8.56 -9.58
C ARG A 190 6.25 -8.23 -9.21
N ALA A 191 5.38 -8.03 -10.19
CA ALA A 191 3.98 -7.74 -9.90
C ALA A 191 3.16 -8.95 -9.43
N SER A 192 3.63 -10.20 -9.62
CA SER A 192 2.98 -11.36 -8.99
C SER A 192 3.07 -11.32 -7.46
N ALA A 193 3.98 -10.49 -6.92
CA ALA A 193 4.15 -10.26 -5.50
C ALA A 193 3.44 -9.00 -4.98
N LEU A 194 2.63 -8.27 -5.79
CA LEU A 194 1.98 -7.01 -5.38
C LEU A 194 1.17 -7.12 -4.09
N SER A 195 0.50 -8.27 -3.90
CA SER A 195 -0.30 -8.57 -2.72
C SER A 195 0.51 -8.64 -1.43
N GLY A 196 1.84 -8.73 -1.49
CA GLY A 196 2.73 -8.80 -0.33
C GLY A 196 4.03 -8.01 -0.48
N SER A 197 4.15 -7.15 -1.49
CA SER A 197 5.39 -6.41 -1.78
C SER A 197 5.55 -5.16 -0.93
N ALA A 198 4.44 -4.58 -0.46
CA ALA A 198 4.48 -3.38 0.36
C ALA A 198 5.26 -3.62 1.65
N GLY A 199 6.04 -2.62 2.04
CA GLY A 199 6.93 -2.69 3.18
C GLY A 199 6.25 -3.11 4.48
N TRP A 200 5.05 -2.58 4.74
CA TRP A 200 4.29 -2.91 5.94
C TRP A 200 3.85 -4.38 5.97
N MET A 201 3.47 -4.96 4.82
CA MET A 201 3.10 -6.39 4.75
C MET A 201 4.31 -7.29 4.98
N ARG A 202 5.47 -6.88 4.45
CA ARG A 202 6.74 -7.59 4.68
C ARG A 202 7.20 -7.47 6.13
N ALA A 203 7.01 -6.32 6.76
CA ALA A 203 7.31 -6.12 8.18
C ALA A 203 6.37 -6.95 9.09
N LEU A 204 5.12 -7.14 8.67
CA LEU A 204 4.17 -8.00 9.37
C LEU A 204 4.42 -9.50 9.18
N SER A 205 5.27 -9.91 8.25
CA SER A 205 5.58 -11.33 8.01
C SER A 205 6.27 -11.98 9.22
N ASP A 206 5.98 -13.27 9.48
CA ASP A 206 6.43 -13.98 10.69
C ASP A 206 7.95 -13.99 10.90
N ASP A 207 8.73 -14.04 9.81
CA ASP A 207 10.20 -14.08 9.86
C ASP A 207 10.84 -12.68 9.97
N ALA A 208 10.06 -11.60 9.90
CA ALA A 208 10.59 -10.25 9.95
C ALA A 208 10.86 -9.81 11.39
N PRO A 209 11.98 -9.12 11.67
CA PRO A 209 12.22 -8.55 12.98
C PRO A 209 11.20 -7.44 13.27
N ASP A 210 10.74 -7.36 14.51
CA ASP A 210 9.79 -6.32 14.89
C ASP A 210 10.39 -4.91 14.89
N VAL A 211 11.72 -4.80 15.02
CA VAL A 211 12.42 -3.51 15.00
C VAL A 211 13.51 -3.60 13.96
N VAL A 212 13.48 -2.68 13.00
CA VAL A 212 14.55 -2.46 12.04
C VAL A 212 15.02 -1.04 12.20
N GLU A 213 16.17 -0.88 12.84
CA GLU A 213 16.88 0.40 12.85
C GLU A 213 17.23 0.79 11.42
N GLY A 214 16.93 2.02 11.04
CA GLY A 214 17.25 2.54 9.72
C GLY A 214 17.79 3.95 9.81
N ASP A 215 18.70 4.28 8.91
CA ASP A 215 19.28 5.62 8.79
C ASP A 215 18.63 6.34 7.60
N PRO A 216 17.78 7.36 7.81
CA PRO A 216 17.21 7.86 9.07
C PRO A 216 15.82 7.29 9.45
N VAL A 217 15.23 6.37 8.68
CA VAL A 217 13.86 5.87 8.90
C VAL A 217 13.89 4.46 9.49
N SER A 218 13.42 4.34 10.74
CA SER A 218 13.24 3.08 11.45
C SER A 218 11.86 2.46 11.22
N THR A 219 11.77 1.14 11.36
CA THR A 219 10.52 0.38 11.36
C THR A 219 10.27 -0.23 12.75
N VAL A 220 9.07 -0.07 13.28
CA VAL A 220 8.60 -0.72 14.52
C VAL A 220 7.31 -1.45 14.24
N VAL A 221 7.24 -2.73 14.58
CA VAL A 221 6.04 -3.56 14.46
C VAL A 221 5.48 -3.84 15.85
N TYR A 222 4.17 -3.66 15.95
CA TYR A 222 3.37 -3.97 17.13
C TYR A 222 2.39 -5.10 16.81
N ARG A 223 2.38 -6.12 17.66
CA ARG A 223 1.45 -7.25 17.58
C ARG A 223 0.91 -7.57 18.97
N ASP A 224 -0.39 -7.73 19.09
CA ASP A 224 -1.04 -8.26 20.29
C ASP A 224 -2.41 -8.85 19.92
N GLU A 225 -2.87 -9.89 20.60
CA GLU A 225 -4.16 -10.51 20.29
C GLU A 225 -5.36 -9.78 20.92
N ARG A 226 -5.12 -8.95 21.94
CA ARG A 226 -6.16 -8.28 22.71
C ARG A 226 -6.75 -7.10 21.93
N PRO A 227 -8.08 -6.87 22.00
CA PRO A 227 -8.68 -5.65 21.46
C PRO A 227 -8.17 -4.39 22.17
N PHE A 228 -8.09 -3.28 21.45
CA PHE A 228 -7.88 -1.97 22.07
C PHE A 228 -9.16 -1.46 22.74
N HIS A 229 -8.98 -0.80 23.88
CA HIS A 229 -9.94 0.09 24.47
C HIS A 229 -9.92 1.43 23.72
N PRO A 230 -11.02 1.83 23.06
CA PRO A 230 -11.00 2.92 22.09
C PRO A 230 -10.66 4.29 22.71
N GLU A 231 -11.21 4.60 23.89
CA GLU A 231 -10.87 5.86 24.59
C GLU A 231 -9.37 5.98 24.95
N ARG A 232 -8.76 4.89 25.44
CA ARG A 232 -7.32 4.87 25.79
C ARG A 232 -6.44 5.05 24.56
N LEU A 233 -6.83 4.42 23.45
CA LEU A 233 -6.15 4.61 22.17
C LEU A 233 -6.24 6.07 21.71
N ALA A 234 -7.41 6.70 21.78
CA ALA A 234 -7.57 8.10 21.41
C ALA A 234 -6.65 9.03 22.22
N VAL A 235 -6.58 8.80 23.54
CA VAL A 235 -5.66 9.55 24.42
C VAL A 235 -4.19 9.30 24.04
N ALA A 236 -3.80 8.06 23.78
CA ALA A 236 -2.42 7.74 23.39
C ALA A 236 -2.03 8.39 22.05
N LEU A 237 -2.96 8.44 21.07
CA LEU A 237 -2.75 9.10 19.79
C LEU A 237 -2.47 10.60 19.97
N GLU A 238 -3.23 11.28 20.84
CA GLU A 238 -3.07 12.72 21.11
C GLU A 238 -1.85 13.06 21.97
N GLN A 239 -1.39 12.15 22.82
CA GLN A 239 -0.33 12.42 23.80
C GLN A 239 1.03 11.84 23.43
N THR A 240 1.06 10.63 22.89
CA THR A 240 2.29 9.84 22.70
C THR A 240 2.73 9.79 21.24
N PHE A 241 1.78 9.71 20.31
CA PHE A 241 2.07 9.63 18.87
C PHE A 241 2.17 10.99 18.17
N THR A 242 2.22 12.08 18.94
CA THR A 242 2.67 13.38 18.45
C THR A 242 4.19 13.39 18.28
N PRO A 243 4.78 14.25 17.42
CA PRO A 243 6.22 14.36 17.25
C PRO A 243 6.93 14.67 18.56
N GLY A 244 7.90 13.83 18.93
CA GLY A 244 8.77 14.05 20.09
C GLY A 244 8.78 12.87 21.06
N PRO A 245 7.70 12.61 21.82
CA PRO A 245 7.68 11.59 22.87
C PRO A 245 8.17 10.20 22.42
N ALA A 246 7.69 9.73 21.27
CA ALA A 246 8.02 8.43 20.69
C ALA A 246 8.89 8.51 19.43
N GLY A 247 9.49 9.67 19.17
CA GLY A 247 10.01 10.04 17.85
C GLY A 247 8.93 10.66 16.96
N THR A 248 9.10 10.59 15.64
CA THR A 248 8.14 11.11 14.66
C THR A 248 7.67 10.00 13.75
N VAL A 249 6.40 9.61 13.86
CA VAL A 249 5.75 8.68 12.93
C VAL A 249 5.50 9.40 11.61
N LEU A 250 6.04 8.86 10.51
CA LEU A 250 5.81 9.36 9.15
C LEU A 250 4.66 8.62 8.49
N ARG A 251 4.58 7.30 8.72
CA ARG A 251 3.55 6.41 8.17
C ARG A 251 3.31 5.29 9.16
N SER A 252 2.07 4.87 9.35
CA SER A 252 1.79 3.56 9.97
C SER A 252 0.63 2.85 9.27
N ARG A 253 0.71 1.53 9.16
CA ARG A 253 -0.31 0.73 8.45
C ARG A 253 -0.46 -0.65 9.06
N GLY A 254 -1.67 -1.20 9.01
CA GLY A 254 -1.92 -2.56 9.45
C GLY A 254 -3.38 -2.84 9.75
N PHE A 255 -3.61 -3.70 10.73
CA PHE A 255 -4.92 -4.14 11.17
C PHE A 255 -5.08 -3.92 12.67
N THR A 256 -6.32 -3.60 13.07
CA THR A 256 -6.66 -3.35 14.46
C THR A 256 -8.04 -3.92 14.81
N GLN A 257 -8.26 -4.17 16.09
CA GLN A 257 -9.55 -4.59 16.62
C GLN A 257 -9.90 -3.77 17.85
N PHE A 258 -11.13 -3.24 17.90
CA PHE A 258 -11.65 -2.49 19.04
C PHE A 258 -12.57 -3.36 19.90
N ALA A 259 -12.51 -3.16 21.22
CA ALA A 259 -13.36 -3.84 22.17
C ALA A 259 -14.86 -3.63 21.86
N THR A 260 -15.24 -2.40 21.50
CA THR A 260 -16.61 -2.00 21.14
C THR A 260 -17.13 -2.65 19.86
N ARG A 261 -16.22 -3.18 19.02
CA ARG A 261 -16.48 -3.71 17.68
C ARG A 261 -15.72 -5.02 17.42
N ALA A 262 -15.65 -5.89 18.44
CA ALA A 262 -14.80 -7.08 18.42
C ALA A 262 -15.18 -8.13 17.35
N ASP A 263 -16.35 -8.03 16.72
CA ASP A 263 -16.76 -8.85 15.57
C ASP A 263 -16.12 -8.42 14.24
N ARG A 264 -15.41 -7.29 14.23
CA ARG A 264 -14.84 -6.69 13.04
C ARG A 264 -13.32 -6.53 13.13
N VAL A 265 -12.69 -6.51 11.96
CA VAL A 265 -11.30 -6.10 11.81
C VAL A 265 -11.27 -4.73 11.15
N GLY A 266 -10.57 -3.79 11.75
CA GLY A 266 -10.30 -2.47 11.21
C GLY A 266 -9.01 -2.44 10.40
N SER A 267 -9.00 -1.63 9.35
CA SER A 267 -7.82 -1.19 8.63
C SER A 267 -7.24 0.03 9.34
N TRP A 268 -5.98 -0.05 9.74
CA TRP A 268 -5.22 1.06 10.31
C TRP A 268 -4.39 1.73 9.21
N SER A 269 -4.56 3.04 9.00
CA SER A 269 -3.76 3.81 8.04
C SER A 269 -3.48 5.21 8.59
N SER A 270 -2.23 5.53 8.92
CA SER A 270 -1.83 6.89 9.31
C SER A 270 -0.76 7.47 8.40
N VAL A 271 -0.84 8.77 8.09
CA VAL A 271 0.26 9.53 7.48
C VAL A 271 0.52 10.75 8.36
N GLY A 272 1.74 10.86 8.89
CA GLY A 272 2.01 11.75 10.00
C GLY A 272 1.09 11.44 11.20
N GLN A 273 0.46 12.49 11.74
CA GLN A 273 -0.45 12.40 12.88
C GLN A 273 -1.89 12.02 12.51
N MET A 274 -2.22 12.03 11.22
CA MET A 274 -3.58 11.77 10.76
C MET A 274 -3.79 10.27 10.65
N LEU A 275 -4.93 9.78 11.13
CA LEU A 275 -5.28 8.36 11.16
C LEU A 275 -6.66 8.14 10.50
N SER A 276 -6.73 7.18 9.59
CA SER A 276 -7.97 6.57 9.12
C SER A 276 -8.15 5.18 9.74
N LEU A 277 -9.40 4.88 10.11
CA LEU A 277 -9.84 3.63 10.72
C LEU A 277 -11.11 3.15 10.02
N ASP A 278 -10.94 2.29 9.02
CA ASP A 278 -12.02 1.81 8.18
C ASP A 278 -12.30 0.32 8.45
N PRO A 279 -13.56 -0.15 8.36
CA PRO A 279 -13.84 -1.57 8.50
C PRO A 279 -13.26 -2.33 7.30
N THR A 280 -12.62 -3.47 7.56
CA THR A 280 -12.35 -4.42 6.48
C THR A 280 -13.64 -5.15 6.10
N SER A 281 -13.66 -5.78 4.92
CA SER A 281 -14.80 -6.58 4.47
C SER A 281 -14.94 -7.92 5.20
N ARG A 282 -13.97 -8.31 6.03
CA ARG A 282 -13.93 -9.62 6.71
C ARG A 282 -14.24 -9.47 8.19
N PRO A 283 -15.12 -10.32 8.76
CA PRO A 283 -15.34 -10.34 10.20
C PRO A 283 -14.14 -10.95 10.92
N SER A 284 -13.99 -10.67 12.22
CA SER A 284 -12.84 -11.11 13.02
C SER A 284 -12.70 -12.63 13.17
N TRP A 285 -13.79 -13.39 13.03
CA TRP A 285 -13.79 -14.85 13.10
C TRP A 285 -13.50 -15.55 11.76
N HIS A 286 -13.33 -14.81 10.66
CA HIS A 286 -12.99 -15.43 9.39
C HIS A 286 -11.58 -16.04 9.48
N PRO A 287 -11.33 -17.27 8.98
CA PRO A 287 -10.02 -17.95 9.14
C PRO A 287 -8.83 -17.18 8.54
N GLU A 288 -9.09 -16.37 7.52
CA GLU A 288 -8.09 -15.52 6.87
C GLU A 288 -8.11 -14.06 7.36
N SER A 289 -8.84 -13.76 8.44
CA SER A 289 -8.79 -12.42 9.04
C SER A 289 -7.51 -12.27 9.87
N PRO A 290 -6.84 -11.11 9.79
CA PRO A 290 -5.80 -10.76 10.73
C PRO A 290 -6.32 -10.86 12.17
N HIS A 291 -5.49 -11.42 13.05
CA HIS A 291 -5.84 -11.60 14.46
C HIS A 291 -5.30 -10.42 15.29
N GLY A 292 -6.19 -9.81 16.08
CA GLY A 292 -5.85 -8.73 17.01
C GLY A 292 -5.26 -7.48 16.35
N GLN A 293 -4.22 -6.96 16.98
CA GLN A 293 -3.44 -5.81 16.56
C GLN A 293 -2.24 -6.28 15.75
N GLN A 294 -2.06 -5.70 14.56
CA GLN A 294 -0.90 -5.94 13.71
C GLN A 294 -0.58 -4.63 12.99
N ILE A 295 0.29 -3.80 13.57
CA ILE A 295 0.52 -2.44 13.09
C ILE A 295 2.01 -2.23 12.87
N THR A 296 2.38 -1.73 11.69
CA THR A 296 3.74 -1.31 11.37
C THR A 296 3.83 0.20 11.39
N PHE A 297 4.83 0.73 12.09
CA PHE A 297 5.19 2.15 12.15
C PHE A 297 6.51 2.37 11.40
N PHE A 298 6.54 3.41 10.58
CA PHE A 298 7.75 3.93 9.93
C PHE A 298 7.96 5.36 10.39
N GLY A 299 9.16 5.68 10.87
CA GLY A 299 9.38 6.99 11.46
C GLY A 299 10.84 7.30 11.75
N LEU A 300 11.04 8.55 12.16
CA LEU A 300 12.33 9.12 12.53
C LEU A 300 12.51 9.00 14.04
N ASP A 301 13.69 8.53 14.46
CA ASP A 301 14.09 8.42 15.86
C ASP A 301 13.01 7.71 16.73
N LEU A 302 12.39 6.64 16.20
CA LEU A 302 11.31 5.96 16.92
C LEU A 302 11.84 5.25 18.16
N ASP A 303 11.27 5.57 19.33
CA ASP A 303 11.49 4.77 20.54
C ASP A 303 10.54 3.56 20.52
N ALA A 304 11.03 2.44 19.99
CA ALA A 304 10.26 1.20 19.90
C ALA A 304 9.69 0.73 21.24
N GLY A 305 10.41 0.97 22.35
CA GLY A 305 9.95 0.62 23.69
C GLY A 305 8.79 1.48 24.14
N LEU A 306 8.83 2.78 23.85
CA LEU A 306 7.74 3.71 24.18
C LEU A 306 6.52 3.50 23.27
N VAL A 307 6.72 3.26 21.97
CA VAL A 307 5.63 2.89 21.04
C VAL A 307 4.88 1.67 21.55
N ARG A 308 5.61 0.59 21.92
CA ARG A 308 4.99 -0.64 22.45
C ARG A 308 4.23 -0.39 23.74
N ARG A 309 4.86 0.24 24.74
CA ARG A 309 4.22 0.51 26.03
C ARG A 309 2.95 1.34 25.88
N ALA A 310 2.96 2.36 25.03
CA ALA A 310 1.80 3.20 24.80
C ALA A 310 0.62 2.41 24.21
N LEU A 311 0.89 1.49 23.27
CA LEU A 311 -0.13 0.62 22.70
C LEU A 311 -0.57 -0.47 23.68
N ASP A 312 0.33 -1.04 24.48
CA ASP A 312 0.01 -2.02 25.52
C ASP A 312 -0.99 -1.43 26.54
N GLU A 313 -0.78 -0.17 26.94
CA GLU A 313 -1.68 0.56 27.84
C GLU A 313 -3.07 0.79 27.24
N CYS A 314 -3.20 0.72 25.91
CA CYS A 314 -4.48 0.81 25.20
C CYS A 314 -5.23 -0.51 25.13
N LEU A 315 -4.61 -1.66 25.40
CA LEU A 315 -5.27 -2.97 25.32
C LEU A 315 -6.26 -3.19 26.47
N LEU A 316 -7.27 -4.03 26.27
CA LEU A 316 -8.08 -4.52 27.38
C LEU A 316 -7.20 -5.18 28.46
N THR A 317 -7.45 -4.80 29.71
CA THR A 317 -6.86 -5.42 30.90
C THR A 317 -7.43 -6.81 31.09
N ASP A 318 -6.76 -7.65 31.89
CA ASP A 318 -7.25 -9.00 32.20
C ASP A 318 -8.66 -8.97 32.82
N ALA A 319 -8.95 -7.98 33.66
CA ALA A 319 -10.25 -7.84 34.29
C ALA A 319 -11.36 -7.49 33.28
N GLU A 320 -11.08 -6.59 32.33
CA GLU A 320 -12.02 -6.24 31.26
C GLU A 320 -12.20 -7.40 30.27
N LEU A 321 -11.12 -8.12 29.94
CA LEU A 321 -11.16 -9.26 29.02
C LEU A 321 -11.99 -10.43 29.58
N LEU A 322 -11.93 -10.64 30.90
CA LEU A 322 -12.72 -11.66 31.61
C LEU A 322 -14.15 -11.21 31.93
N ALA A 323 -14.47 -9.92 31.77
CA ALA A 323 -15.83 -9.42 31.88
C ALA A 323 -16.68 -9.91 30.69
N ASP A 324 -18.00 -9.69 30.75
CA ASP A 324 -18.89 -10.03 29.64
C ASP A 324 -18.52 -9.20 28.39
N PRO A 325 -18.20 -9.81 27.23
CA PRO A 325 -17.95 -9.08 25.99
C PRO A 325 -19.10 -8.16 25.57
N ALA A 326 -20.32 -8.37 26.06
CA ALA A 326 -21.41 -7.43 25.86
C ALA A 326 -21.14 -6.06 26.49
N SER A 327 -20.46 -6.02 27.64
CA SER A 327 -20.09 -4.78 28.34
C SER A 327 -19.07 -3.94 27.56
N TRP A 328 -18.29 -4.54 26.67
CA TRP A 328 -17.33 -3.81 25.85
C TRP A 328 -18.01 -2.86 24.86
N ARG A 329 -19.26 -3.15 24.46
CA ARG A 329 -20.04 -2.29 23.55
C ARG A 329 -20.44 -0.96 24.18
N ASP A 330 -20.45 -0.90 25.51
CA ASP A 330 -20.83 0.30 26.27
C ASP A 330 -19.63 1.22 26.57
N LEU A 331 -18.41 0.83 26.20
CA LEU A 331 -17.23 1.69 26.33
C LEU A 331 -17.37 2.92 25.42
N VAL A 332 -16.83 4.06 25.88
CA VAL A 332 -16.79 5.28 25.08
C VAL A 332 -15.88 5.07 23.88
N ASP A 333 -16.46 5.20 22.68
CA ASP A 333 -15.77 5.05 21.40
C ASP A 333 -15.74 6.39 20.66
N PRO A 334 -14.63 7.14 20.69
CA PRO A 334 -14.53 8.43 20.02
C PRO A 334 -14.28 8.31 18.51
N PHE A 335 -14.09 7.10 17.97
CA PHE A 335 -13.79 6.89 16.56
C PHE A 335 -15.06 6.83 15.70
N PRO A 336 -15.01 7.23 14.41
CA PRO A 336 -16.15 7.19 13.50
C PRO A 336 -16.85 5.84 13.50
N THR A 337 -18.18 5.81 13.45
CA THR A 337 -18.95 4.56 13.40
C THR A 337 -18.73 3.85 12.07
N TRP A 338 -18.66 2.52 12.10
CA TRP A 338 -18.60 1.71 10.90
C TRP A 338 -20.02 1.31 10.49
N ASP A 339 -20.63 2.08 9.61
CA ASP A 339 -21.97 1.74 9.13
C ASP A 339 -21.97 0.38 8.43
N ASP A 340 -23.03 -0.40 8.65
CA ASP A 340 -23.22 -1.68 7.97
C ASP A 340 -23.53 -1.43 6.50
N ALA A 341 -22.49 -1.38 5.66
CA ALA A 341 -22.65 -1.46 4.19
C ALA A 341 -23.23 -2.81 3.72
N THR A 342 -23.54 -3.73 4.65
CA THR A 342 -24.26 -4.96 4.40
C THR A 342 -25.59 -4.95 5.15
N GLY A 343 -26.69 -4.76 4.43
CA GLY A 343 -28.03 -4.94 4.98
C GLY A 343 -28.17 -6.31 5.66
N ARG A 344 -28.16 -6.33 6.99
CA ARG A 344 -28.67 -7.47 7.76
C ARG A 344 -30.18 -7.49 7.60
N PRO A 345 -30.81 -8.58 7.12
CA PRO A 345 -32.24 -8.75 7.28
C PRO A 345 -32.49 -8.88 8.78
N GLY A 346 -33.25 -7.93 9.34
CA GLY A 346 -33.63 -7.95 10.74
C GLY A 346 -34.26 -9.29 11.08
N HIS A 347 -33.64 -10.04 11.99
CA HIS A 347 -34.32 -11.14 12.67
C HIS A 347 -35.41 -10.51 13.54
N GLY A 348 -36.60 -10.35 12.96
CA GLY A 348 -37.81 -10.08 13.71
C GLY A 348 -38.07 -11.26 14.63
N HIS A 349 -37.82 -11.05 15.93
CA HIS A 349 -38.42 -11.87 16.97
C HIS A 349 -39.92 -11.58 16.95
N ALA A 350 -40.68 -12.50 16.36
CA ALA A 350 -42.12 -12.59 16.58
C ALA A 350 -42.35 -13.17 17.98
N HIS A 351 -43.01 -12.38 18.83
CA HIS A 351 -43.81 -12.86 19.95
C HIS A 351 -45.27 -12.53 19.68
#